data_AF-A0A7C6AUD3-F1
#
_entry.id   AF-A0A7C6AUD3-F1
#
_cell.length_a   1.000
_cell.length_b   1.000
_cell.length_c   1.000
_cell.angle_alpha   90.00
_cell.angle_beta   90.00
_cell.angle_gamma   90.00
#
_symmetry.space_group_name_H-M   'P 1'
#
loop_
_entity.id
_entity.type
_entity.pdbx_description
1 polymer ?
#
loop_
_entity_poly.entity_id
_entity_poly.type
_entity_poly.pdbx_seq_one_letter_code
_entity_poly.pdbx_strand_id
1 'polypeptide(L)'
;MNKQENTYPQKRQFRIPFGDLQMTIEETARVMGYEPKDLVPPIDTLLQEALKQAGSLIQIEGGLLLYDVIMDETTKSLLINGNQLRVKAKIFRELKGSEKIAVFLCTAGNKIGEISKEHMQ
;
A
#
# COMPACT_ATOMS: atom_id res chain seq x y z
N MET A 1 22.44 25.78 -15.34
CA MET A 1 21.81 24.81 -14.43
C MET A 1 20.55 24.31 -15.12
N ASN A 2 20.70 23.28 -15.96
CA ASN A 2 19.62 22.82 -16.83
C ASN A 2 18.64 21.99 -16.00
N LYS A 3 17.39 22.43 -15.93
CA LYS A 3 16.27 21.59 -15.49
C LYS A 3 16.18 20.45 -16.49
N GLN A 4 16.67 19.28 -16.13
CA GLN A 4 16.49 18.06 -16.91
C GLN A 4 14.99 17.89 -17.13
N GLU A 5 14.60 17.73 -18.38
CA GLU A 5 13.24 17.41 -18.79
C GLU A 5 12.80 16.16 -18.02
N ASN A 6 11.83 16.35 -17.12
CA ASN A 6 11.34 15.33 -16.22
C ASN A 6 10.39 14.44 -17.04
N THR A 7 10.95 13.51 -17.83
CA THR A 7 10.17 12.50 -18.55
C THR A 7 9.56 11.57 -17.52
N TYR A 8 8.30 11.82 -17.17
CA TYR A 8 7.56 10.94 -16.27
C TYR A 8 7.49 9.54 -16.90
N PRO A 9 7.92 8.49 -16.18
CA PRO A 9 7.70 7.14 -16.65
C PRO A 9 6.21 6.83 -16.74
N GLN A 10 5.86 5.80 -17.52
CA GLN A 10 4.47 5.34 -17.68
C GLN A 10 3.73 5.36 -16.35
N LYS A 11 2.79 6.31 -16.23
CA LYS A 11 1.96 6.49 -15.05
C LYS A 11 0.67 5.74 -15.25
N ARG A 12 0.37 4.84 -14.31
CA ARG A 12 -0.95 4.22 -14.21
C ARG A 12 -1.60 4.64 -12.90
N GLN A 13 -2.86 5.02 -12.97
CA GLN A 13 -3.68 5.33 -11.82
C GLN A 13 -4.81 4.31 -11.75
N PHE A 14 -5.17 3.95 -10.53
CA PHE A 14 -6.16 2.94 -10.24
C PHE A 14 -7.16 3.50 -9.23
N ARG A 15 -8.43 3.25 -9.48
CA ARG A 15 -9.49 3.33 -8.49
C ARG A 15 -10.00 1.92 -8.29
N ILE A 16 -9.95 1.45 -7.05
CA ILE A 16 -10.26 0.08 -6.71
C ILE A 16 -11.58 0.10 -5.92
N PRO A 17 -12.66 -0.49 -6.42
CA PRO A 17 -13.86 -0.71 -5.62
C PRO A 17 -13.53 -1.48 -4.34
N PHE A 18 -14.15 -1.11 -3.21
CA PHE A 18 -13.90 -1.82 -1.95
C PHE A 18 -14.20 -3.33 -2.03
N GLY A 19 -15.24 -3.70 -2.78
CA GLY A 19 -15.58 -5.12 -3.00
C GLY A 19 -14.48 -5.94 -3.70
N ASP A 20 -13.61 -5.29 -4.48
CA ASP A 20 -12.50 -5.97 -5.18
C ASP A 20 -11.36 -6.36 -4.22
N LEU A 21 -11.34 -5.81 -3.00
CA LEU A 21 -10.39 -6.24 -1.97
C LEU A 21 -10.68 -7.65 -1.45
N GLN A 22 -11.91 -8.15 -1.63
CA GLN A 22 -12.35 -9.47 -1.19
C GLN A 22 -12.03 -9.76 0.30
N MET A 23 -12.09 -8.72 1.14
CA MET A 23 -11.81 -8.87 2.57
C MET A 23 -12.81 -9.81 3.24
N THR A 24 -12.29 -10.75 4.01
CA THR A 24 -13.11 -11.67 4.81
C THR A 24 -13.16 -11.28 6.28
N ILE A 25 -14.20 -11.73 6.98
CA ILE A 25 -14.34 -11.52 8.43
C ILE A 25 -13.20 -12.23 9.15
N GLU A 26 -12.87 -13.43 8.70
CA GLU A 26 -11.85 -14.31 9.27
C GLU A 26 -10.46 -13.68 9.19
N GLU A 27 -10.07 -13.12 8.05
CA GLU A 27 -8.79 -12.42 7.89
C GLU A 27 -8.74 -11.16 8.75
N THR A 28 -9.83 -10.39 8.76
CA THR A 28 -9.93 -9.15 9.55
C THR A 28 -9.80 -9.45 11.04
N ALA A 29 -10.50 -10.48 11.52
CA ALA A 29 -10.45 -10.92 12.91
C ALA A 29 -9.06 -11.39 13.34
N ARG A 30 -8.38 -12.15 12.47
CA ARG A 30 -7.02 -12.60 12.72
C ARG A 30 -6.04 -11.43 12.87
N VAL A 31 -6.17 -10.39 12.04
CA VAL A 31 -5.36 -9.16 12.17
C VAL A 31 -5.62 -8.45 13.50
N MET A 32 -6.85 -8.53 14.02
CA MET A 32 -7.22 -8.00 15.33
C MET A 32 -6.83 -8.89 16.52
N GLY A 33 -6.29 -10.10 16.26
CA GLY A 33 -5.85 -11.03 17.29
C GLY A 33 -6.90 -12.02 17.78
N TYR A 34 -8.04 -12.13 17.08
CA TYR A 34 -9.06 -13.13 17.36
C TYR A 34 -8.76 -14.46 16.65
N GLU A 35 -9.04 -15.56 17.32
CA GLU A 35 -9.01 -16.90 16.73
C GLU A 35 -10.35 -17.25 16.06
N PRO A 36 -10.39 -18.22 15.14
CA PRO A 36 -11.65 -18.62 14.49
C PRO A 36 -12.77 -19.04 15.46
N LYS A 37 -12.40 -19.60 16.62
CA LYS A 37 -13.36 -19.98 17.68
C LYS A 37 -14.02 -18.78 18.36
N ASP A 38 -13.40 -17.61 18.27
CA ASP A 38 -13.88 -16.36 18.87
C ASP A 38 -14.83 -15.61 17.92
N LEU A 39 -14.96 -16.09 16.66
CA LEU A 39 -15.91 -15.58 15.66
C LEU A 39 -17.33 -16.05 15.94
N VAL A 40 -17.84 -15.61 17.07
CA VAL A 40 -19.22 -15.78 17.50
C VAL A 40 -19.79 -14.41 17.87
N PRO A 41 -21.12 -14.24 17.91
CA PRO A 41 -21.71 -13.01 18.37
C PRO A 41 -21.20 -12.59 19.76
N PRO A 42 -20.88 -11.31 19.98
CA PRO A 42 -21.13 -10.18 19.08
C PRO A 42 -19.99 -9.86 18.09
N ILE A 43 -18.86 -10.56 18.15
CA ILE A 43 -17.63 -10.18 17.42
C ILE A 43 -17.82 -10.26 15.91
N ASP A 44 -18.39 -11.36 15.41
CA ASP A 44 -18.67 -11.54 13.98
C ASP A 44 -19.58 -10.44 13.41
N THR A 45 -20.61 -10.06 14.17
CA THR A 45 -21.62 -9.08 13.81
C THR A 45 -21.00 -7.69 13.75
N LEU A 46 -20.20 -7.32 14.75
CA LEU A 46 -19.48 -6.05 14.78
C LEU A 46 -18.49 -5.92 13.62
N LEU A 47 -17.79 -7.01 13.28
CA LEU A 47 -16.87 -7.03 12.13
C LEU A 47 -17.61 -6.90 10.80
N GLN A 48 -18.74 -7.61 10.63
CA GLN A 48 -19.59 -7.47 9.44
C GLN A 48 -20.09 -6.04 9.25
N GLU A 49 -20.58 -5.42 10.33
CA GLU A 49 -21.04 -4.04 10.32
C GLU A 49 -19.90 -3.07 10.00
N ALA A 50 -18.75 -3.23 10.63
CA ALA A 50 -17.57 -2.40 10.39
C ALA A 50 -17.10 -2.50 8.93
N LEU A 51 -17.02 -3.71 8.35
CA LEU A 51 -16.63 -3.90 6.95
C LEU A 51 -17.65 -3.30 5.97
N LYS A 52 -18.95 -3.45 6.27
CA LYS A 52 -20.02 -2.85 5.47
C LYS A 52 -19.94 -1.32 5.50
N GLN A 53 -19.69 -0.72 6.67
CA GLN A 53 -19.51 0.72 6.80
C GLN A 53 -18.22 1.19 6.11
N ALA A 54 -17.12 0.46 6.25
CA ALA A 54 -15.86 0.77 5.59
C ALA A 54 -16.04 0.87 4.06
N GLY A 55 -16.83 -0.03 3.46
CA GLY A 55 -17.11 -0.01 2.03
C GLY A 55 -17.81 1.24 1.50
N SER A 56 -18.56 1.98 2.34
CA SER A 56 -19.18 3.26 1.95
C SER A 56 -18.31 4.48 2.23
N LEU A 57 -17.26 4.32 3.05
CA LEU A 57 -16.39 5.41 3.51
C LEU A 57 -15.07 5.47 2.76
N ILE A 58 -14.54 4.31 2.37
CA ILE A 58 -13.22 4.19 1.75
C ILE A 58 -13.27 4.60 0.29
N GLN A 59 -12.26 5.37 -0.12
CA GLN A 59 -11.98 5.66 -1.53
C GLN A 59 -10.59 5.13 -1.84
N ILE A 60 -10.51 3.89 -2.33
CA ILE A 60 -9.23 3.27 -2.63
C ILE A 60 -8.70 3.85 -3.94
N GLU A 61 -7.61 4.59 -3.82
CA GLU A 61 -6.90 5.14 -4.95
C GLU A 61 -5.43 4.76 -4.88
N GLY A 62 -4.83 4.56 -6.04
CA GLY A 62 -3.42 4.27 -6.12
C GLY A 62 -2.82 4.60 -7.47
N GLY A 63 -1.52 4.44 -7.55
CA GLY A 63 -0.80 4.62 -8.79
C GLY A 63 0.52 3.88 -8.78
N LEU A 64 1.04 3.69 -9.99
CA LEU A 64 2.32 3.06 -10.27
C LEU A 64 3.13 3.93 -11.23
N LEU A 65 4.43 4.06 -10.94
CA LEU A 65 5.44 4.66 -11.80
C LEU A 65 6.59 3.67 -12.02
N LEU A 66 7.10 3.58 -13.26
CA LEU A 66 8.18 2.66 -13.64
C LEU A 66 9.48 3.39 -13.96
N TYR A 67 10.42 3.43 -13.04
CA TYR A 67 11.69 4.11 -13.28
C TYR A 67 12.76 3.16 -13.80
N ASP A 68 13.66 3.68 -14.64
CA ASP A 68 14.96 3.04 -14.80
C ASP A 68 15.71 3.07 -13.46
N VAL A 69 16.45 2.01 -13.18
CA VAL A 69 17.23 1.88 -11.94
C VAL A 69 18.69 1.57 -12.25
N ILE A 70 19.59 2.21 -11.52
CA ILE A 70 21.00 1.82 -11.47
C ILE A 70 21.28 1.22 -10.10
N MET A 71 21.90 0.04 -10.10
CA MET A 71 22.24 -0.69 -8.88
C MET A 71 23.68 -0.36 -8.47
N ASP A 72 23.86 0.26 -7.30
CA ASP A 72 25.18 0.45 -6.70
C ASP A 72 25.50 -0.72 -5.76
N GLU A 73 26.33 -1.65 -6.25
CA GLU A 73 26.74 -2.83 -5.51
C GLU A 73 27.63 -2.51 -4.30
N THR A 74 28.39 -1.42 -4.32
CA THR A 74 29.31 -1.06 -3.24
C THR A 74 28.52 -0.60 -2.02
N THR A 75 27.56 0.31 -2.24
CA THR A 75 26.77 0.88 -1.13
C THR A 75 25.48 0.10 -0.84
N LYS A 76 25.10 -0.84 -1.71
CA LYS A 76 23.82 -1.56 -1.71
C LYS A 76 22.64 -0.57 -1.83
N SER A 77 22.74 0.31 -2.82
CA SER A 77 21.76 1.38 -3.07
C SER A 77 21.16 1.30 -4.47
N LEU A 78 19.95 1.81 -4.59
CA LEU A 78 19.23 2.00 -5.85
C LEU A 78 19.33 3.46 -6.23
N LEU A 79 19.72 3.75 -7.47
CA LEU A 79 19.67 5.10 -8.02
C LEU A 79 18.44 5.20 -8.92
N ILE A 80 17.49 6.04 -8.54
CA ILE A 80 16.19 6.19 -9.20
C ILE A 80 15.91 7.68 -9.36
N ASN A 81 15.76 8.15 -10.61
CA ASN A 81 15.50 9.56 -10.91
C ASN A 81 16.43 10.54 -10.16
N GLY A 82 17.74 10.25 -10.15
CA GLY A 82 18.75 11.04 -9.45
C GLY A 82 18.78 10.90 -7.91
N ASN A 83 17.87 10.14 -7.32
CA ASN A 83 17.83 9.90 -5.88
C ASN A 83 18.49 8.57 -5.53
N GLN A 84 19.31 8.55 -4.48
CA GLN A 84 19.94 7.33 -3.97
C GLN A 84 19.17 6.80 -2.76
N LEU A 85 18.70 5.55 -2.86
CA LEU A 85 18.02 4.86 -1.78
C LEU A 85 18.84 3.65 -1.32
N ARG A 86 19.34 3.67 -0.09
CA ARG A 86 20.08 2.53 0.49
C ARG A 86 19.11 1.48 1.05
N VAL A 87 18.95 0.37 0.33
CA VAL A 87 17.94 -0.67 0.66
C VAL A 87 18.46 -1.82 1.52
N LYS A 88 19.76 -1.80 1.87
CA LYS A 88 20.46 -2.86 2.60
C LYS A 88 20.51 -4.18 1.83
N ALA A 89 21.31 -5.13 2.32
CA ALA A 89 21.72 -6.31 1.55
C ALA A 89 20.57 -7.22 1.09
N LYS A 90 19.56 -7.46 1.95
CA LYS A 90 18.44 -8.36 1.62
C LYS A 90 17.65 -7.84 0.42
N ILE A 91 17.15 -6.61 0.50
CA ILE A 91 16.35 -6.01 -0.57
C ILE A 91 17.19 -5.80 -1.84
N PHE A 92 18.46 -5.37 -1.69
CA PHE A 92 19.35 -5.20 -2.84
C PHE A 92 19.52 -6.50 -3.64
N ARG A 93 19.66 -7.64 -2.95
CA ARG A 93 19.81 -8.94 -3.60
C ARG A 93 18.55 -9.36 -4.36
N GLU A 94 17.37 -9.13 -3.80
CA GLU A 94 16.09 -9.46 -4.46
C GLU A 94 15.87 -8.62 -5.73
N LEU A 95 16.37 -7.38 -5.75
CA LEU A 95 16.19 -6.47 -6.88
C LEU A 95 17.34 -6.52 -7.89
N LYS A 96 18.48 -7.15 -7.56
CA LYS A 96 19.68 -7.16 -8.40
C LYS A 96 19.37 -7.74 -9.79
N GLY A 97 19.85 -7.05 -10.82
CA GLY A 97 19.61 -7.42 -12.23
C GLY A 97 18.35 -6.80 -12.82
N SER A 98 17.54 -6.09 -12.02
CA SER A 98 16.41 -5.33 -12.56
C SER A 98 16.90 -4.12 -13.34
N GLU A 99 16.35 -3.91 -14.53
CA GLU A 99 16.59 -2.70 -15.35
C GLU A 99 15.64 -1.56 -14.97
N LYS A 100 14.46 -1.91 -14.44
CA LYS A 100 13.43 -0.97 -14.00
C LYS A 100 12.89 -1.33 -12.62
N ILE A 101 12.38 -0.33 -11.90
CA ILE A 101 11.66 -0.51 -10.64
C ILE A 101 10.27 0.12 -10.72
N ALA A 102 9.30 -0.65 -10.26
CA ALA A 102 7.93 -0.24 -10.00
C ALA A 102 7.81 0.42 -8.62
N VAL A 103 7.49 1.71 -8.59
CA VAL A 103 7.14 2.43 -7.36
C VAL A 103 5.63 2.61 -7.34
N PHE A 104 4.97 1.97 -6.38
CA PHE A 104 3.53 2.07 -6.19
C PHE A 104 3.20 2.83 -4.90
N LEU A 105 2.09 3.57 -4.93
CA LEU A 105 1.49 4.22 -3.77
C LEU A 105 0.00 3.96 -3.80
N CYS A 106 -0.58 3.61 -2.66
CA CYS A 106 -2.02 3.46 -2.50
C CYS A 106 -2.48 4.14 -1.20
N THR A 107 -3.75 4.53 -1.17
CA THR A 107 -4.42 5.10 0.00
C THR A 107 -5.87 4.61 0.05
N ALA A 108 -6.41 4.48 1.26
CA ALA A 108 -7.84 4.24 1.50
C ALA A 108 -8.67 5.53 1.48
N GLY A 109 -8.02 6.67 1.21
CA GLY A 109 -8.58 8.00 1.43
C GLY A 109 -8.39 8.47 2.88
N ASN A 110 -8.84 9.68 3.18
CA ASN A 110 -8.73 10.30 4.50
C ASN A 110 -9.85 9.88 5.47
N LYS A 111 -10.99 9.39 4.96
CA LYS A 111 -12.23 9.35 5.74
C LYS A 111 -12.20 8.43 6.95
N ILE A 112 -11.54 7.28 6.85
CA ILE A 112 -11.35 6.37 8.00
C ILE A 112 -10.58 7.05 9.11
N GLY A 113 -9.51 7.77 8.77
CA GLY A 113 -8.68 8.46 9.76
C GLY A 113 -9.41 9.61 10.46
N GLU A 114 -10.37 10.26 9.79
CA GLU A 114 -11.25 11.27 10.39
C GLU A 114 -12.21 10.62 11.38
N ILE A 115 -12.96 9.61 10.96
CA ILE A 115 -13.96 8.91 11.79
C ILE A 115 -13.31 8.25 13.01
N SER A 116 -12.14 7.63 12.82
CA SER A 116 -11.39 7.02 13.93
C SER A 116 -11.02 8.04 15.00
N LYS A 117 -10.70 9.29 14.63
CA LYS A 117 -10.42 10.35 15.60
C LYS A 117 -11.67 10.82 16.34
N GLU A 118 -12.84 10.81 15.70
CA GLU A 118 -14.10 11.17 16.31
C GLU A 118 -14.54 10.15 17.37
N HIS A 119 -14.30 8.85 17.13
CA HIS A 119 -14.67 7.77 18.06
C HIS A 119 -13.69 7.54 19.21
N MET A 120 -12.48 8.09 19.15
CA MET A 120 -11.47 7.99 20.22
C MET A 120 -11.49 9.17 21.19
N GLN A 121 -12.41 10.13 21.01
CA GLN A 121 -12.68 11.23 21.95
C GLN A 121 -13.80 10.84 22.91
#